data_AF-A0A5S3YP44-F1
#
_entry.id   AF-A0A5S3YP44-F1
#
_cell.length_a   1.000
_cell.length_b   1.000
_cell.length_c   1.000
_cell.angle_alpha   90.00
_cell.angle_beta   90.00
_cell.angle_gamma   90.00
#
_symmetry.space_group_name_H-M   'P 1'
#
loop_
_entity.id
_entity.type
_entity.pdbx_description
1 polymer ?
#
loop_
_entity_poly.entity_id
_entity_poly.type
_entity_poly.pdbx_seq_one_letter_code
_entity_poly.pdbx_strand_id
1 'polypeptide(L)'
;MFWQISFWLLVIILVLPFPFKVFGYIKGSDDSALSVKVEESANAIFMSIGLVAFYGYINNQVYLTPAFWQVWLLIGIVWSVVAIFWSPKLAYATEVMGKNKMRIAAGIGCILYVPLFLAVYFYAF
;
A
#
# COMPACT_ATOMS: atom_id res chain seq x y z
N MET A 1 -10.15 -0.01 -19.28
CA MET A 1 -9.01 0.92 -19.37
C MET A 1 -8.64 1.54 -18.03
N PHE A 2 -9.48 2.35 -17.37
CA PHE A 2 -9.15 2.97 -16.06
C PHE A 2 -8.62 1.94 -15.04
N TRP A 3 -9.40 0.89 -14.76
CA TRP A 3 -9.03 -0.16 -13.80
C TRP A 3 -7.72 -0.88 -14.14
N GLN A 4 -7.44 -1.13 -15.42
CA GLN A 4 -6.19 -1.76 -15.85
C GLN A 4 -5.00 -0.83 -15.65
N ILE A 5 -5.14 0.46 -15.96
CA ILE A 5 -4.09 1.46 -15.74
C ILE A 5 -3.81 1.60 -14.25
N SER A 6 -4.85 1.74 -13.43
CA SER A 6 -4.72 1.83 -11.97
C SER A 6 -4.08 0.57 -11.37
N PHE A 7 -4.46 -0.62 -11.85
CA PHE A 7 -3.86 -1.88 -11.44
C PHE A 7 -2.35 -1.91 -11.71
N TRP A 8 -1.93 -1.64 -12.95
CA TRP A 8 -0.52 -1.66 -13.30
C TRP A 8 0.29 -0.57 -12.62
N LEU A 9 -0.28 0.62 -12.42
CA LEU A 9 0.34 1.70 -11.64
C LEU A 9 0.61 1.23 -10.20
N LEU A 10 -0.36 0.60 -9.56
CA LEU A 10 -0.20 0.08 -8.19
C LEU A 10 0.79 -1.08 -8.11
N VAL A 11 0.83 -1.96 -9.11
CA VAL A 11 1.88 -3.00 -9.21
C VAL A 11 3.27 -2.36 -9.26
N ILE A 12 3.45 -1.33 -10.09
CA ILE A 12 4.73 -0.62 -10.20
C ILE A 12 5.10 0.10 -8.90
N ILE A 13 4.14 0.63 -8.14
CA ILE A 13 4.44 1.37 -6.91
C ILE A 13 4.62 0.44 -5.70
N LEU A 14 3.95 -0.71 -5.66
CA LEU A 14 4.00 -1.64 -4.53
C LEU A 14 5.07 -2.72 -4.69
N VAL A 15 5.14 -3.35 -5.86
CA VAL A 15 5.94 -4.57 -6.07
C VAL A 15 7.33 -4.23 -6.56
N LEU A 16 7.46 -3.31 -7.53
CA LEU A 16 8.74 -2.98 -8.14
C LEU A 16 9.76 -2.38 -7.17
N PRO A 17 9.40 -1.53 -6.17
CA PRO A 17 10.37 -1.00 -5.23
C PRO A 17 10.84 -2.02 -4.20
N PHE A 18 10.12 -3.15 -4.06
CA PHE A 18 10.35 -4.12 -3.01
C PHE A 18 11.75 -4.77 -3.11
N PRO A 19 12.21 -5.26 -4.27
CA PRO A 19 13.57 -5.74 -4.43
C PRO A 19 14.63 -4.68 -4.08
N PHE A 20 14.47 -3.44 -4.56
CA PHE A 20 15.43 -2.37 -4.30
C PHE A 20 15.53 -2.03 -2.81
N LYS A 21 14.41 -2.02 -2.09
CA LYS A 21 14.39 -1.81 -0.64
C LYS A 21 15.05 -2.95 0.11
N VAL A 22 14.73 -4.20 -0.24
CA VAL A 22 15.37 -5.38 0.38
C VAL A 22 16.88 -5.36 0.15
N PHE A 23 17.34 -5.03 -1.06
CA PHE A 23 18.77 -4.88 -1.34
C PHE A 23 19.42 -3.75 -0.53
N GLY A 24 18.73 -2.61 -0.36
CA GLY A 24 19.19 -1.50 0.48
C GLY A 24 19.33 -1.90 1.95
N TYR A 25 18.37 -2.68 2.48
CA TYR A 25 18.43 -3.20 3.85
C TYR A 25 19.61 -4.17 4.06
N ILE A 26 19.85 -5.08 3.10
CA ILE A 26 20.95 -6.04 3.19
C ILE A 26 22.32 -5.35 3.09
N LYS A 27 22.46 -4.35 2.21
CA LYS A 27 23.71 -3.61 2.03
C LYS A 27 24.01 -2.60 3.15
N GLY A 28 23.06 -2.36 4.06
CA GLY A 28 23.21 -1.35 5.11
C GLY A 28 23.25 0.09 4.59
N SER A 29 22.80 0.34 3.35
CA SER A 29 22.74 1.69 2.76
C SER A 29 21.48 2.46 3.16
N ASP A 30 20.63 1.86 4.00
CA ASP A 30 19.40 2.44 4.51
C ASP A 30 19.49 2.56 6.03
N ASP A 31 19.68 3.79 6.49
CA ASP A 31 19.83 4.15 7.91
C ASP A 31 18.50 4.25 8.66
N SER A 32 17.37 3.94 8.02
CA SER A 32 16.07 4.00 8.69
C SER A 32 15.98 3.02 9.86
N ALA A 33 15.28 3.45 10.91
CA ALA A 33 15.03 2.63 12.09
C ALA A 33 14.30 1.33 11.73
N LEU A 34 14.56 0.27 12.49
CA LEU A 34 13.95 -1.05 12.26
C LEU A 34 12.41 -0.98 12.23
N SER A 35 11.80 -0.14 13.07
CA SER A 35 10.36 0.09 13.10
C SER A 35 9.81 0.61 11.75
N VAL A 36 10.53 1.52 11.09
CA VAL A 36 10.17 2.04 9.76
C VAL A 36 10.25 0.93 8.71
N LYS A 37 11.33 0.14 8.74
CA LYS A 37 11.53 -0.96 7.79
C LYS A 37 10.43 -2.03 7.91
N VAL A 38 10.06 -2.37 9.14
CA VAL A 38 8.97 -3.33 9.42
C VAL A 38 7.64 -2.77 8.95
N GLU A 39 7.31 -1.52 9.29
CA GLU A 39 6.06 -0.88 8.86
C GLU A 39 5.95 -0.81 7.33
N GLU A 40 7.01 -0.37 6.66
CA GLU A 40 7.03 -0.26 5.20
C GLU A 40 6.83 -1.62 4.52
N SER A 41 7.52 -2.64 5.02
CA SER A 41 7.45 -4.00 4.48
C SER A 41 6.06 -4.61 4.74
N ALA A 42 5.54 -4.47 5.97
CA ALA A 42 4.21 -4.96 6.34
C ALA A 42 3.12 -4.29 5.49
N ASN A 43 3.16 -2.96 5.35
CA ASN A 43 2.19 -2.24 4.54
C ASN A 43 2.26 -2.62 3.07
N ALA A 44 3.46 -2.72 2.48
CA ALA A 44 3.60 -3.08 1.08
C ALA A 44 3.17 -4.52 0.79
N ILE A 45 3.49 -5.48 1.67
CA ILE A 45 3.00 -6.87 1.56
C ILE A 45 1.47 -6.89 1.68
N PHE A 46 0.92 -6.23 2.71
CA PHE A 46 -0.51 -6.20 2.95
C PHE A 46 -1.29 -5.60 1.77
N MET A 47 -0.85 -4.44 1.25
CA MET A 47 -1.45 -3.79 0.08
C MET A 47 -1.32 -4.65 -1.19
N SER A 48 -0.21 -5.38 -1.34
CA SER A 48 -0.02 -6.29 -2.47
C SER A 48 -0.99 -7.47 -2.48
N ILE A 49 -1.45 -7.94 -1.30
CA ILE A 49 -2.52 -8.96 -1.22
C ILE A 49 -3.82 -8.42 -1.85
N GLY A 50 -4.13 -7.13 -1.65
CA GLY A 50 -5.29 -6.50 -2.29
C GLY A 50 -5.24 -6.49 -3.81
N LEU A 51 -4.04 -6.52 -4.41
CA LEU A 51 -3.89 -6.61 -5.87
C LEU A 51 -4.45 -7.92 -6.43
N VAL A 52 -4.51 -8.99 -5.63
CA VAL A 52 -5.10 -10.27 -6.07
C VAL A 52 -6.61 -10.12 -6.29
N ALA A 53 -7.32 -9.49 -5.34
CA ALA A 53 -8.74 -9.17 -5.52
C ALA A 53 -8.98 -8.18 -6.66
N PHE A 54 -8.11 -7.17 -6.80
CA PHE A 54 -8.20 -6.24 -7.93
C PHE A 54 -8.00 -6.98 -9.27
N TYR A 55 -7.04 -7.88 -9.36
CA TYR A 55 -6.85 -8.73 -10.55
C TYR A 55 -8.07 -9.61 -10.82
N GLY A 56 -8.68 -10.17 -9.76
CA GLY A 56 -9.95 -10.90 -9.84
C GLY A 56 -11.08 -10.05 -10.41
N TYR A 57 -11.23 -8.82 -9.93
CA TYR A 57 -12.22 -7.85 -10.37
C TYR A 57 -12.10 -7.52 -11.87
N ILE A 58 -10.89 -7.24 -12.36
CA ILE A 58 -10.70 -6.86 -13.78
C ILE A 58 -10.85 -8.03 -14.75
N ASN A 59 -10.67 -9.28 -14.30
CA ASN A 59 -10.72 -10.47 -15.15
C ASN A 59 -11.93 -11.36 -14.90
N ASN A 60 -12.86 -10.96 -14.02
CA ASN A 60 -13.99 -11.79 -13.58
C ASN A 60 -13.57 -13.16 -13.04
N GLN A 61 -12.46 -13.21 -12.30
CA GLN A 61 -11.90 -14.43 -11.69
C GLN A 61 -12.16 -14.43 -10.19
N VAL A 62 -12.59 -15.56 -9.63
CA VAL A 62 -12.86 -15.70 -8.18
C VAL A 62 -11.64 -16.30 -7.48
N TYR A 63 -11.10 -15.58 -6.51
CA TYR A 63 -9.98 -15.95 -5.65
C TYR A 63 -10.46 -15.82 -4.21
N LEU A 64 -10.26 -16.85 -3.39
CA LEU A 64 -10.69 -16.88 -1.98
C LEU A 64 -12.19 -16.57 -1.80
N THR A 65 -12.65 -16.52 -0.55
CA THR A 65 -14.06 -16.25 -0.22
C THR A 65 -14.31 -14.74 -0.10
N PRO A 66 -15.53 -14.23 -0.41
CA PRO A 66 -15.88 -12.82 -0.21
C PRO A 66 -15.56 -12.29 1.20
N ALA A 67 -15.83 -13.09 2.25
CA ALA A 67 -15.53 -12.74 3.64
C ALA A 67 -14.05 -12.41 3.89
N PHE A 68 -13.13 -13.09 3.20
CA PHE A 68 -11.70 -12.82 3.32
C PHE A 68 -11.38 -11.39 2.84
N TRP A 69 -11.95 -10.98 1.70
CA TRP A 69 -11.73 -9.66 1.12
C TRP A 69 -12.43 -8.55 1.89
N GLN A 70 -13.59 -8.83 2.48
CA GLN A 70 -14.27 -7.89 3.37
C GLN A 70 -13.43 -7.60 4.62
N VAL A 71 -12.88 -8.65 5.25
CA VAL A 71 -11.97 -8.51 6.39
C VAL A 71 -10.69 -7.78 5.99
N TRP A 72 -10.09 -8.15 4.85
CA TRP A 72 -8.92 -7.45 4.32
C TRP A 72 -9.21 -5.96 4.09
N LEU A 73 -10.36 -5.61 3.52
CA LEU A 73 -10.75 -4.23 3.24
C LEU A 73 -10.94 -3.43 4.53
N LEU A 74 -11.60 -4.02 5.53
CA LEU A 74 -11.77 -3.40 6.85
C LEU A 74 -10.40 -3.10 7.49
N ILE A 75 -9.50 -4.09 7.51
CA ILE A 75 -8.15 -3.93 8.05
C ILE A 75 -7.39 -2.86 7.26
N GLY A 76 -7.47 -2.87 5.93
CA GLY A 76 -6.78 -1.92 5.07
C GLY A 76 -7.24 -0.47 5.29
N ILE A 77 -8.54 -0.24 5.47
CA ILE A 77 -9.08 1.08 5.78
C ILE A 77 -8.60 1.53 7.17
N VAL A 78 -8.77 0.70 8.19
CA VAL A 78 -8.34 1.02 9.56
C VAL A 78 -6.84 1.31 9.61
N TRP A 79 -6.03 0.45 8.99
CA TRP A 79 -4.58 0.61 8.93
C TRP A 79 -4.18 1.92 8.24
N SER A 80 -4.83 2.25 7.11
CA SER A 80 -4.55 3.49 6.37
C SER A 80 -4.92 4.74 7.18
N VAL A 81 -6.02 4.70 7.93
CA VAL A 81 -6.42 5.82 8.81
C VAL A 81 -5.48 5.96 10.00
N VAL A 82 -5.14 4.86 10.67
CA VAL A 82 -4.23 4.87 11.84
C VAL A 82 -2.84 5.36 11.44
N ALA A 83 -2.35 4.94 10.27
CA ALA A 83 -1.04 5.37 9.76
C ALA A 83 -0.91 6.90 9.65
N ILE A 84 -1.99 7.62 9.32
CA ILE A 84 -1.97 9.10 9.23
C ILE A 84 -1.56 9.75 10.56
N PHE A 85 -1.94 9.15 11.69
CA PHE A 85 -1.69 9.73 13.01
C PHE A 85 -0.40 9.24 13.65
N TRP A 86 -0.06 7.97 13.47
CA TRP A 86 0.95 7.28 14.30
C TRP A 86 2.06 6.58 13.53
N SER A 87 2.18 6.76 12.21
CA SER A 87 3.20 6.09 11.39
C SER A 87 4.63 6.57 11.69
N PRO A 88 5.52 5.71 12.21
CA PRO A 88 6.97 5.98 12.27
C PRO A 88 7.53 6.42 10.91
N LYS A 89 7.04 5.83 9.81
CA LYS A 89 7.42 6.21 8.45
C LYS A 89 7.05 7.66 8.14
N LEU A 90 5.85 8.12 8.48
CA LEU A 90 5.45 9.51 8.25
C LEU A 90 6.24 10.49 9.12
N ALA A 91 6.58 10.10 10.36
CA ALA A 91 7.45 10.88 11.22
C ALA A 91 8.85 11.03 10.60
N TYR A 92 9.48 9.93 10.20
CA TYR A 92 10.78 9.93 9.54
C TYR A 92 10.76 10.72 8.22
N ALA A 93 9.75 10.53 7.37
CA ALA A 93 9.60 11.28 6.13
C ALA A 93 9.41 12.79 6.37
N THR A 94 8.79 13.17 7.49
CA THR A 94 8.65 14.57 7.89
C THR A 94 9.98 15.19 8.27
N GLU A 95 10.85 14.45 8.96
CA GLU A 95 12.20 14.91 9.33
C GLU A 95 13.08 15.10 8.10
N VAL A 96 13.02 14.19 7.13
CA VAL A 96 13.85 14.23 5.92
C VAL A 96 13.36 15.28 4.90
N MET A 97 12.05 15.40 4.70
CA MET A 97 11.48 16.17 3.58
C MET A 97 10.77 17.46 4.00
N GLY A 98 10.50 17.64 5.29
CA GLY A 98 9.71 18.72 5.85
C GLY A 98 8.19 18.49 5.79
N LYS A 99 7.49 19.05 6.78
CA LYS A 99 6.05 18.82 7.07
C LYS A 99 5.10 19.08 5.90
N ASN A 100 5.33 20.15 5.13
CA ASN A 100 4.45 20.50 4.01
C ASN A 100 4.59 19.51 2.83
N LYS A 101 5.82 19.11 2.49
CA LYS A 101 6.06 18.14 1.41
C LYS A 101 5.54 16.76 1.79
N MET A 102 5.73 16.35 3.05
CA MET A 102 5.20 15.09 3.56
C MET A 102 3.67 15.04 3.45
N ARG A 103 2.96 16.09 3.88
CA ARG A 103 1.48 16.15 3.79
C ARG A 103 0.96 15.99 2.37
N ILE A 104 1.60 16.65 1.40
CA ILE A 104 1.23 16.52 -0.02
C ILE A 104 1.49 15.10 -0.50
N ALA A 105 2.66 14.53 -0.19
CA ALA A 105 3.00 13.16 -0.58
C ALA A 105 2.06 12.12 0.03
N ALA A 106 1.67 12.28 1.31
CA ALA A 106 0.70 11.43 1.98
C ALA A 106 -0.70 11.54 1.35
N GLY A 107 -1.14 12.75 1.02
CA GLY A 107 -2.41 12.98 0.33
C GLY A 107 -2.45 12.33 -1.05
N ILE A 108 -1.41 12.54 -1.87
CA ILE A 108 -1.27 11.89 -3.17
C ILE A 108 -1.26 10.36 -3.01
N GLY A 109 -0.51 9.84 -2.04
CA GLY A 109 -0.47 8.42 -1.72
C GLY A 109 -1.86 7.84 -1.43
N CYS A 110 -2.65 8.50 -0.58
CA CYS A 110 -4.01 8.05 -0.27
C CYS A 110 -4.89 7.98 -1.53
N ILE A 111 -4.86 9.00 -2.38
CA ILE A 111 -5.63 9.05 -3.63
C ILE A 111 -5.21 7.92 -4.58
N LEU A 112 -3.90 7.64 -4.67
CA LEU A 112 -3.38 6.57 -5.51
C LEU A 112 -3.88 5.18 -5.10
N TYR A 113 -4.14 4.95 -3.80
CA TYR A 113 -4.68 3.68 -3.30
C TYR A 113 -6.21 3.59 -3.35
N VAL A 114 -6.95 4.67 -3.61
CA VAL A 114 -8.43 4.62 -3.70
C VAL A 114 -8.92 3.57 -4.70
N PRO A 115 -8.37 3.45 -5.93
CA PRO A 115 -8.79 2.41 -6.87
C PRO A 115 -8.61 0.99 -6.32
N LEU A 116 -7.58 0.75 -5.50
CA LEU A 116 -7.38 -0.56 -4.86
C LEU A 116 -8.55 -0.90 -3.95
N PHE A 117 -8.89 -0.01 -3.03
CA PHE A 117 -9.98 -0.25 -2.07
C PHE A 117 -11.34 -0.36 -2.76
N LEU A 118 -11.61 0.47 -3.77
CA LEU A 118 -12.86 0.38 -4.54
C LEU A 118 -12.95 -0.93 -5.32
N ALA A 119 -11.87 -1.36 -5.98
CA ALA A 119 -11.86 -2.62 -6.70
C ALA A 119 -12.09 -3.81 -5.76
N VAL A 120 -11.44 -3.82 -4.59
CA VAL A 120 -11.65 -4.86 -3.58
C VAL A 120 -13.08 -4.84 -3.05
N TYR A 121 -13.67 -3.65 -2.85
CA TYR A 121 -15.07 -3.52 -2.45
C TYR A 121 -16.01 -4.14 -3.51
N PHE A 122 -15.89 -3.75 -4.77
CA PHE A 122 -16.72 -4.32 -5.85
C PHE A 122 -16.45 -5.79 -6.13
N TYR A 123 -15.30 -6.30 -5.68
CA TYR A 123 -14.97 -7.71 -5.80
C TYR A 123 -15.58 -8.56 -4.67
N ALA A 124 -15.74 -7.96 -3.49
CA ALA A 124 -16.12 -8.64 -2.26
C ALA A 124 -17.62 -8.59 -1.95
N PHE A 125 -18.38 -7.77 -2.67
CA PHE A 125 -19.81 -7.51 -2.51
C PHE A 125 -20.51 -7.54 -3.87
#